data_AF-D0TSG7-F1
#
_entry.id   AF-D0TSG7-F1
#
_cell.length_a   1.000
_cell.length_b   1.000
_cell.length_c   1.000
_cell.angle_alpha   90.00
_cell.angle_beta   90.00
_cell.angle_gamma   90.00
#
_symmetry.space_group_name_H-M   'P 1'
#
loop_
_entity.id
_entity.type
_entity.pdbx_description
1 polymer ?
#
loop_
_entity_poly.entity_id
_entity_poly.type
_entity_poly.pdbx_seq_one_letter_code
_entity_poly.pdbx_strand_id
1 'polypeptide(L)'
;MKTIKAEILMIEGAPFPVIKEIYDPSNERRNGTITPEAPIVITGQNLDMLTWESTNLYLVSSVNDRMLIECEDIHKYSDDKIYMTVPDISEGEYFLALMILMKDKESFLYIFPISLVVQFAQSKWHD
;
A
#
# COMPACT_ATOMS: atom_id res chain seq x y z
N MET A 1 -14.15 13.24 4.32
CA MET A 1 -12.90 12.52 4.62
C MET A 1 -12.00 13.47 5.40
N LYS A 2 -11.55 13.08 6.60
CA LYS A 2 -10.57 13.86 7.37
C LYS A 2 -9.21 13.19 7.19
N THR A 3 -8.20 13.96 6.79
CA THR A 3 -6.80 13.52 6.74
C THR A 3 -6.13 13.91 8.06
N ILE A 4 -5.45 12.98 8.72
CA ILE A 4 -4.76 13.17 10.00
C ILE A 4 -3.31 12.72 9.79
N LYS A 5 -2.36 13.39 10.45
CA LYS A 5 -0.95 13.00 10.42
C LYS A 5 -0.75 11.68 11.18
N ALA A 6 0.12 10.81 10.65
CA ALA A 6 0.51 9.52 11.23
C ALA A 6 0.75 9.57 12.75
N GLU A 7 1.38 10.67 13.17
CA GLU A 7 1.92 10.90 14.51
C GLU A 7 0.83 11.00 15.60
N ILE A 8 -0.44 11.13 15.23
CA ILE A 8 -1.55 11.46 16.15
C ILE A 8 -2.48 10.27 16.40
N LEU A 9 -2.43 9.21 15.57
CA LEU A 9 -3.41 8.13 15.63
C LEU A 9 -2.88 6.88 16.34
N MET A 10 -3.33 6.67 17.58
CA MET A 10 -3.30 5.37 18.24
C MET A 10 -4.70 4.76 18.10
N ILE A 11 -4.84 3.73 17.28
CA ILE A 11 -6.11 3.00 17.15
C ILE A 11 -6.07 1.81 18.10
N GLU A 12 -7.00 1.77 19.04
CA GLU A 12 -7.16 0.65 20.00
C GLU A 12 -5.89 0.31 20.81
N GLY A 13 -4.97 1.26 20.99
CA GLY A 13 -3.69 1.03 21.67
C GLY A 13 -2.64 0.26 20.84
N ALA A 14 -2.95 -0.07 19.58
CA ALA A 14 -2.00 -0.66 18.65
C ALA A 14 -1.16 0.44 17.98
N PRO A 15 0.17 0.22 17.84
CA PRO A 15 1.03 1.13 17.10
C PRO A 15 0.68 1.12 15.60
N PHE A 16 0.77 2.28 14.97
CA PHE A 16 0.46 2.46 13.55
C PHE A 16 1.44 1.68 12.65
N PRO A 17 1.02 1.13 11.49
CA PRO A 17 1.90 0.43 10.58
C PRO A 17 2.99 1.36 10.05
N VAL A 18 4.23 0.85 10.03
CA VAL A 18 5.38 1.55 9.45
C VAL A 18 5.94 0.69 8.33
N ILE A 19 5.87 1.19 7.10
CA ILE A 19 6.51 0.55 5.96
C ILE A 19 7.99 0.95 5.94
N LYS A 20 8.87 -0.05 5.91
CA LYS A 20 10.32 0.14 5.82
C LYS A 20 10.84 -0.11 4.42
N GLU A 21 10.31 -1.14 3.76
CA GLU A 21 10.73 -1.50 2.42
C GLU A 21 9.60 -2.14 1.61
N ILE A 22 9.59 -1.85 0.31
CA ILE A 22 8.73 -2.49 -0.68
C ILE A 22 9.63 -3.10 -1.74
N TYR A 23 9.45 -4.38 -2.01
CA TYR A 23 10.26 -5.15 -2.97
C TYR A 23 9.36 -5.74 -4.06
N ASP A 24 9.70 -5.46 -5.31
CA ASP A 24 9.10 -6.08 -6.49
C ASP A 24 10.01 -7.22 -7.00
N PRO A 25 9.66 -8.49 -6.72
CA PRO A 25 10.41 -9.65 -7.21
C PRO A 25 10.41 -9.82 -8.72
N SER A 26 9.47 -9.23 -9.46
CA SER A 26 9.35 -9.43 -10.92
C SER A 26 10.50 -8.79 -11.69
N ASN A 27 11.06 -7.72 -11.14
CA ASN A 27 12.18 -6.98 -11.73
C ASN A 27 13.32 -6.70 -10.73
N GLU A 28 13.30 -7.37 -9.56
CA GLU A 28 14.26 -7.20 -8.46
C GLU A 28 14.39 -5.75 -7.94
N ARG A 29 13.31 -4.95 -8.06
CA ARG A 29 13.30 -3.52 -7.70
C ARG A 29 12.93 -3.33 -6.23
N ARG A 30 13.50 -2.31 -5.58
CA ARG A 30 13.21 -1.95 -4.18
C ARG A 30 12.80 -0.49 -4.09
N ASN A 31 11.93 -0.19 -3.12
CA ASN A 31 11.64 1.14 -2.59
C ASN A 31 11.26 2.20 -3.64
N GLY A 32 10.25 1.90 -4.43
CA GLY A 32 9.58 2.93 -5.22
C GLY A 32 9.42 2.62 -6.70
N THR A 33 9.71 1.41 -7.17
CA THR A 33 9.26 1.02 -8.50
C THR A 33 8.65 -0.38 -8.46
N ILE A 34 7.42 -0.48 -8.95
CA ILE A 34 6.60 -1.69 -8.91
C ILE A 34 5.97 -1.96 -10.29
N THR A 35 5.70 -3.22 -10.59
CA THR A 35 5.05 -3.66 -11.82
C THR A 35 3.54 -3.86 -11.60
N PRO A 36 2.67 -3.35 -12.50
CA PRO A 36 1.24 -3.68 -12.48
C PRO A 36 1.01 -5.18 -12.49
N GLU A 37 -0.05 -5.65 -11.81
CA GLU A 37 -0.45 -7.06 -11.75
C GLU A 37 0.62 -8.03 -11.17
N ALA A 38 1.74 -7.51 -10.68
CA ALA A 38 2.82 -8.29 -10.10
C ALA A 38 2.68 -8.40 -8.58
N PRO A 39 3.14 -9.52 -7.98
CA PRO A 39 3.27 -9.60 -6.53
C PRO A 39 4.39 -8.67 -6.07
N ILE A 40 4.19 -8.01 -4.93
CA ILE A 40 5.20 -7.26 -4.20
C ILE A 40 5.26 -7.73 -2.74
N VAL A 41 6.40 -7.50 -2.10
CA VAL A 41 6.64 -7.79 -0.69
C VAL A 41 6.78 -6.48 0.06
N ILE A 42 5.97 -6.29 1.10
CA ILE A 42 6.05 -5.11 1.97
C ILE A 42 6.57 -5.58 3.33
N THR A 43 7.63 -4.93 3.81
CA THR A 43 8.24 -5.21 5.13
C THR A 43 8.25 -3.95 5.99
N GLY A 44 8.13 -4.14 7.30
CA GLY A 44 7.81 -3.03 8.17
C GLY A 44 7.67 -3.40 9.64
N GLN A 45 6.78 -2.67 10.32
CA GLN A 45 6.33 -2.93 11.69
C GLN A 45 4.81 -2.80 11.72
N ASN A 46 4.14 -3.66 12.52
CA ASN A 46 2.69 -3.63 12.73
C ASN A 46 1.89 -3.74 11.41
N LEU A 47 2.41 -4.50 10.44
CA LEU A 47 1.80 -4.65 9.13
C LEU A 47 0.59 -5.59 9.14
N ASP A 48 0.38 -6.35 10.22
CA ASP A 48 -0.84 -7.14 10.40
C ASP A 48 -2.10 -6.26 10.33
N MET A 49 -1.99 -4.99 10.75
CA MET A 49 -3.05 -3.99 10.63
C MET A 49 -3.52 -3.75 9.19
N LEU A 50 -2.71 -4.05 8.18
CA LEU A 50 -3.11 -3.92 6.77
C LEU A 50 -4.07 -5.02 6.30
N THR A 51 -4.30 -6.03 7.15
CA THR A 51 -5.14 -7.20 6.86
C THR A 51 -6.29 -7.35 7.86
N TRP A 52 -6.55 -6.33 8.69
CA TRP A 52 -7.69 -6.36 9.61
C TRP A 52 -9.01 -6.19 8.84
N GLU A 53 -10.09 -6.79 9.35
CA GLU A 53 -11.43 -6.68 8.75
C GLU A 53 -11.96 -5.24 8.69
N SER A 54 -11.44 -4.36 9.56
CA SER A 54 -11.79 -2.94 9.63
C SER A 54 -10.89 -2.06 8.78
N THR A 55 -10.05 -2.62 7.92
CA THR A 55 -9.08 -1.87 7.11
C THR A 55 -9.10 -2.28 5.65
N ASN A 56 -8.85 -1.30 4.79
CA ASN A 56 -8.69 -1.50 3.35
C ASN A 56 -7.46 -0.74 2.89
N LEU A 57 -6.61 -1.37 2.09
CA LEU A 57 -5.43 -0.73 1.52
C LEU A 57 -5.76 -0.22 0.11
N TYR A 58 -5.29 0.98 -0.20
CA TYR A 58 -5.51 1.65 -1.47
C TYR A 58 -4.19 2.15 -2.06
N LEU A 59 -4.19 2.33 -3.37
CA LEU A 59 -3.27 3.20 -4.08
C LEU A 59 -3.98 4.52 -4.39
N VAL A 60 -3.32 5.63 -4.06
CA VAL A 60 -3.76 7.00 -4.35
C VAL A 60 -2.85 7.57 -5.41
N SER A 61 -3.41 8.01 -6.54
CA SER A 61 -2.61 8.65 -7.59
C SER A 61 -2.03 9.99 -7.12
N SER A 62 -0.75 10.26 -7.40
CA SER A 62 -0.12 11.55 -7.06
C SER A 62 -0.70 12.73 -7.84
N VAL A 63 -1.32 12.47 -9.00
CA VAL A 63 -1.92 13.48 -9.89
C VAL A 63 -3.44 13.59 -9.73
N ASN A 64 -4.09 12.60 -9.11
CA ASN A 64 -5.53 12.59 -8.86
C ASN A 64 -5.84 11.98 -7.49
N ASP A 65 -5.83 12.83 -6.46
CA ASP A 65 -6.08 12.46 -5.06
C ASP A 65 -7.51 11.96 -4.78
N ARG A 66 -8.43 12.07 -5.75
CA ARG A 66 -9.79 11.53 -5.67
C ARG A 66 -9.88 10.08 -6.14
N MET A 67 -8.86 9.57 -6.82
CA MET A 67 -8.82 8.20 -7.32
C MET A 67 -8.18 7.30 -6.27
N LEU A 68 -9.03 6.57 -5.55
CA LEU A 68 -8.64 5.47 -4.66
C LEU A 68 -8.80 4.16 -5.42
N ILE A 69 -7.73 3.39 -5.52
CA ILE A 69 -7.71 2.08 -6.19
C ILE A 69 -7.49 1.03 -5.11
N GLU A 70 -8.48 0.18 -4.87
CA GLU A 70 -8.41 -0.82 -3.81
C GLU A 70 -7.41 -1.93 -4.15
N CYS A 71 -6.64 -2.34 -3.15
CA CYS A 71 -5.74 -3.48 -3.22
C CYS A 71 -6.45 -4.68 -2.58
N GLU A 72 -7.07 -5.53 -3.38
CA GLU A 72 -7.91 -6.62 -2.86
C GLU A 72 -7.11 -7.87 -2.47
N ASP A 73 -6.00 -8.13 -3.17
CA ASP A 73 -5.18 -9.32 -2.98
C ASP A 73 -4.02 -9.04 -2.03
N ILE A 74 -4.29 -9.13 -0.72
CA ILE A 74 -3.32 -8.90 0.37
C ILE A 74 -3.27 -10.11 1.29
N HIS A 75 -2.05 -10.61 1.52
CA HIS A 75 -1.81 -11.79 2.32
C HIS A 75 -0.78 -11.52 3.42
N LYS A 76 -1.17 -11.74 4.68
CA LYS A 76 -0.25 -11.69 5.81
C LYS A 76 0.68 -12.89 5.82
N TYR A 77 1.98 -12.64 5.89
CA TYR A 77 2.99 -13.68 6.13
C TYR A 77 3.42 -13.71 7.60
N SER A 78 3.66 -12.53 8.17
CA SER A 78 4.00 -12.30 9.58
C SER A 78 3.59 -10.88 9.97
N ASP A 79 3.70 -10.52 11.25
CA ASP A 79 3.36 -9.17 11.71
C ASP A 79 4.20 -8.06 11.04
N ASP A 80 5.39 -8.40 10.55
CA ASP A 80 6.32 -7.46 9.90
C ASP A 80 6.45 -7.67 8.37
N LYS A 81 5.63 -8.55 7.76
CA LYS A 81 5.72 -8.86 6.33
C LYS A 81 4.36 -9.26 5.74
N ILE A 82 4.00 -8.61 4.64
CA ILE A 82 2.83 -8.94 3.83
C ILE A 82 3.21 -9.08 2.35
N TYR A 83 2.39 -9.85 1.62
CA TYR A 83 2.40 -9.92 0.17
C TYR A 83 1.17 -9.21 -0.37
N MET A 84 1.32 -8.51 -1.48
CA MET A 84 0.22 -7.85 -2.18
C MET A 84 0.41 -8.02 -3.67
N THR A 85 -0.67 -8.24 -4.42
CA THR A 85 -0.63 -8.09 -5.88
C THR A 85 -1.00 -6.66 -6.25
N VAL A 86 -0.15 -6.00 -7.04
CA VAL A 86 -0.43 -4.65 -7.55
C VAL A 86 -1.67 -4.73 -8.46
N PRO A 87 -2.69 -3.88 -8.28
CA PRO A 87 -3.85 -3.89 -9.17
C PRO A 87 -3.48 -3.57 -10.63
N ASP A 88 -4.37 -3.91 -11.57
CA ASP A 88 -4.24 -3.47 -12.97
C ASP A 88 -4.44 -1.94 -13.05
N ILE A 89 -3.33 -1.21 -13.15
CA ILE A 89 -3.27 0.25 -13.12
C ILE A 89 -2.25 0.76 -14.13
N SER A 90 -2.51 1.97 -14.63
CA SER A 90 -1.58 2.68 -15.51
C SER A 90 -0.26 3.00 -14.83
N GLU A 91 0.77 3.21 -15.65
CA GLU A 91 2.03 3.78 -15.17
C GLU A 91 1.81 5.16 -14.56
N GLY A 92 2.60 5.47 -13.54
CA GLY A 92 2.48 6.73 -12.81
C GLY A 92 3.00 6.62 -11.40
N GLU A 93 2.92 7.73 -10.66
CA GLU A 93 3.29 7.77 -9.26
C GLU A 93 2.04 7.65 -8.39
N TYR A 94 2.15 6.79 -7.37
CA TYR A 94 1.09 6.45 -6.43
C TYR A 94 1.63 6.43 -5.00
N PHE A 95 0.73 6.56 -4.04
CA PHE A 95 1.02 6.36 -2.62
C PHE A 95 0.14 5.25 -2.08
N LEU A 96 0.70 4.41 -1.21
CA LEU A 96 -0.13 3.52 -0.41
C LEU A 96 -0.95 4.34 0.58
N ALA A 97 -2.20 3.97 0.75
CA ALA A 97 -3.06 4.54 1.77
C ALA A 97 -3.86 3.47 2.49
N LEU A 98 -3.94 3.56 3.81
CA LEU A 98 -4.75 2.69 4.65
C LEU A 98 -6.03 3.42 5.02
N MET A 99 -7.16 2.92 4.57
CA MET A 99 -8.46 3.31 5.08
C MET A 99 -8.79 2.45 6.30
N ILE A 100 -9.28 3.09 7.35
CA ILE A 100 -9.59 2.45 8.62
C ILE A 100 -11.02 2.81 8.99
N LEU A 101 -11.84 1.78 9.18
CA LEU A 101 -13.23 1.91 9.59
C LEU A 101 -13.31 1.90 11.12
N MET A 102 -13.73 3.03 11.70
CA MET A 102 -13.92 3.18 13.14
C MET A 102 -15.30 2.66 13.56
N LYS A 103 -15.43 2.27 14.83
CA LYS A 103 -16.65 1.67 15.41
C LYS A 103 -17.91 2.54 15.27
N ASP A 104 -17.75 3.86 15.15
CA ASP A 104 -18.81 4.85 14.99
C ASP A 104 -19.16 5.18 13.52
N LYS A 105 -18.66 4.36 12.57
CA LYS A 105 -18.80 4.54 11.12
C LYS A 105 -18.04 5.75 10.56
N GLU A 106 -17.19 6.40 11.34
CA GLU A 106 -16.20 7.30 10.76
C GLU A 106 -15.11 6.48 10.06
N SER A 107 -14.66 6.95 8.91
CA SER A 107 -13.50 6.38 8.23
C SER A 107 -12.33 7.35 8.26
N PHE A 108 -11.15 6.79 8.47
CA PHE A 108 -9.90 7.52 8.46
C PHE A 108 -9.03 7.07 7.29
N LEU A 109 -8.44 8.01 6.55
CA LEU A 109 -7.48 7.71 5.49
C LEU A 109 -6.09 8.15 5.93
N TYR A 110 -5.18 7.18 6.02
CA TYR A 110 -3.77 7.39 6.23
C TYR A 110 -2.99 7.20 4.94
N ILE A 111 -2.15 8.15 4.54
CA ILE A 111 -1.29 8.00 3.37
C ILE A 111 0.14 7.75 3.86
N PHE A 112 0.73 6.63 3.44
CA PHE A 112 2.11 6.31 3.77
C PHE A 112 3.06 7.27 3.06
N PRO A 113 4.14 7.72 3.72
CA PRO A 113 5.12 8.63 3.12
C PRO A 113 6.11 7.89 2.20
N ILE A 114 5.62 6.92 1.41
CA ILE A 114 6.40 6.19 0.40
C ILE A 114 5.73 6.36 -0.96
N SER A 115 6.50 6.89 -1.90
CA SER A 115 6.08 7.01 -3.30
C SER A 115 6.37 5.69 -4.03
N LEU A 116 5.42 5.25 -4.84
CA LEU A 116 5.47 4.08 -5.69
C LEU A 116 5.34 4.52 -7.15
N VAL A 117 6.38 4.30 -7.94
CA VAL A 117 6.35 4.48 -9.39
C VAL A 117 5.95 3.16 -10.03
N VAL A 118 4.76 3.13 -10.61
CA VAL A 118 4.27 2.00 -11.38
C VAL A 118 4.86 2.07 -12.78
N GLN A 119 5.52 0.99 -13.21
CA GLN A 119 6.11 0.84 -14.53
C GLN A 119 5.95 -0.58 -15.05
N PHE A 120 5.60 -0.73 -16.31
CA PHE A 120 5.56 -2.04 -16.95
C PHE A 120 6.97 -2.65 -16.99
N ALA A 121 7.05 -3.96 -16.82
CA ALA A 121 8.28 -4.69 -17.07
C ALA A 121 8.67 -4.47 -18.55
N GLN A 122 9.90 -4.01 -18.80
CA GLN A 122 10.41 -3.99 -20.16
C GLN A 122 10.50 -5.44 -20.64
N SER A 123 9.69 -5.78 -21.64
CA SER A 123 9.78 -7.05 -22.36
C SER A 123 11.23 -7.27 -22.78
N LYS A 124 11.85 -8.36 -22.29
CA LYS A 124 13.15 -8.82 -22.80
C LYS A 124 13.06 -9.47 -24.19
N TRP A 125 11.88 -9.47 -24.80
CA TRP A 125 11.63 -10.02 -26.13
C TRP A 125 11.58 -8.89 -27.15
N HIS A 126 12.77 -8.36 -27.45
CA HIS A 126 13.03 -7.73 -28.74
C HIS A 126 14.16 -8.51 -29.39
N ASP A 127 13.78 -9.52 -30.18
CA ASP A 127 14.55 -10.09 -31.28
C ASP A 127 13.59 -10.25 -32.47
#